data_AF-A0A0C2S060-F1
#
_entry.id   AF-A0A0C2S060-F1
#
_cell.length_a   1.000
_cell.length_b   1.000
_cell.length_c   1.000
_cell.angle_alpha   90.00
_cell.angle_beta   90.00
_cell.angle_gamma   90.00
#
_symmetry.space_group_name_H-M   'P 1'
#
loop_
_entity.id
_entity.type
_entity.pdbx_description
1 polymer ?
#
loop_
_entity_poly.entity_id
_entity_poly.type
_entity_poly.pdbx_seq_one_letter_code
_entity_poly.pdbx_strand_id
1 'polypeptide(L)'
;MLAVLGLGGIGKRVAEFAHASPMQIIYHNRKPAEDAPDYCEYFADVEEMLHQADMLLVGVPLRKEMEKLVGEKWIRALKPGAIIVNVARGKIIGEEAMIRALEDRHSHFTRT
;
A
#
# COMPACT_ATOMS: atom_id res chain seq x y z
N MET A 1 0.87 3.85 -10.75
CA MET A 1 1.94 3.63 -9.77
C MET A 1 1.47 2.61 -8.76
N LEU A 2 2.30 1.60 -8.51
CA LEU A 2 2.11 0.66 -7.42
C LEU A 2 2.86 1.18 -6.20
N ALA A 3 2.13 1.51 -5.15
CA ALA A 3 2.68 1.83 -3.84
C ALA A 3 2.77 0.57 -2.98
N VAL A 4 3.96 0.28 -2.46
CA VAL A 4 4.22 -0.85 -1.57
C VAL A 4 4.48 -0.33 -0.17
N LEU A 5 3.54 -0.57 0.74
CA LEU A 5 3.75 -0.32 2.17
C LEU A 5 4.42 -1.56 2.78
N GLY A 6 5.71 -1.47 3.09
CA GLY A 6 6.50 -2.60 3.56
C GLY A 6 7.18 -3.37 2.42
N LEU A 7 8.35 -2.91 1.97
CA LEU A 7 9.17 -3.59 0.96
C LEU A 7 9.99 -4.75 1.55
N GLY A 8 9.29 -5.75 2.10
CA GLY A 8 9.86 -7.03 2.54
C GLY A 8 9.89 -8.09 1.44
N GLY A 9 10.02 -9.37 1.79
CA GLY A 9 10.09 -10.47 0.80
C GLY A 9 8.88 -10.53 -0.14
N ILE A 10 7.65 -10.44 0.40
CA ILE A 10 6.42 -10.41 -0.41
C ILE A 10 6.36 -9.13 -1.26
N GLY A 11 6.63 -7.97 -0.65
CA GLY A 11 6.61 -6.68 -1.35
C GLY A 11 7.57 -6.66 -2.55
N LYS A 12 8.79 -7.19 -2.38
CA LYS A 12 9.78 -7.32 -3.46
C LYS A 12 9.32 -8.25 -4.56
N ARG A 13 8.74 -9.40 -4.22
CA ARG A 13 8.22 -10.35 -5.21
C ARG A 13 7.09 -9.72 -6.04
N VAL A 14 6.18 -8.98 -5.41
CA VAL A 14 5.13 -8.26 -6.13
C VAL A 14 5.71 -7.13 -6.98
N ALA A 15 6.69 -6.38 -6.46
CA ALA A 15 7.40 -5.36 -7.22
C ALA A 15 8.10 -5.94 -8.46
N GLU A 16 8.75 -7.10 -8.35
CA GLU A 16 9.35 -7.83 -9.47
C GLU A 16 8.32 -8.17 -10.56
N PHE A 17 7.16 -8.71 -10.18
CA PHE A 17 6.08 -8.97 -11.15
C PHE A 17 5.52 -7.69 -11.77
N ALA A 18 5.35 -6.64 -10.97
CA ALA A 18 4.86 -5.34 -11.42
C ALA A 18 5.84 -4.61 -12.34
N HIS A 19 7.14 -4.83 -12.18
CA HIS A 19 8.19 -4.19 -12.97
C HIS A 19 8.17 -4.63 -14.45
N ALA A 20 7.59 -5.79 -14.74
CA ALA A 20 7.36 -6.23 -16.12
C ALA A 20 6.32 -5.37 -16.87
N SER A 21 5.63 -4.47 -16.18
CA SER A 21 4.67 -3.49 -16.72
C SER A 21 5.30 -2.08 -16.73
N PRO A 22 4.83 -1.14 -17.57
CA PRO A 22 5.25 0.28 -17.52
C PRO A 22 4.87 1.02 -16.22
N MET A 23 4.47 0.30 -15.18
CA MET A 23 4.04 0.86 -13.90
C MET A 23 5.25 1.21 -13.04
N GLN A 24 5.35 2.48 -12.63
CA GLN A 24 6.33 2.89 -11.63
C GLN A 24 6.00 2.26 -10.27
N ILE A 25 7.04 1.80 -9.58
CA ILE A 25 6.95 1.18 -8.26
C ILE A 25 7.55 2.14 -7.24
N ILE A 26 6.72 2.53 -6.28
CA ILE A 26 7.10 3.38 -5.15
C ILE A 26 6.88 2.61 -3.87
N TYR A 27 7.66 2.86 -2.84
CA TYR A 27 7.51 2.16 -1.58
C TYR A 27 7.79 3.02 -0.36
N HIS A 28 7.16 2.64 0.75
CA HIS A 28 7.40 3.22 2.05
C HIS A 28 7.76 2.14 3.07
N ASN A 29 8.83 2.41 3.81
CA ASN A 29 9.30 1.72 4.99
C ASN A 29 9.74 2.78 6.01
N ARG A 30 9.87 2.40 7.29
CA ARG A 30 10.42 3.28 8.34
C ARG A 30 11.81 3.84 8.00
N LYS A 31 12.59 3.09 7.21
CA LYS A 31 13.87 3.46 6.62
C LYS A 31 13.93 2.85 5.21
N PRO A 32 14.71 3.42 4.27
CA PRO A 32 14.96 2.78 2.98
C PRO A 32 15.38 1.31 3.17
N ALA A 33 14.88 0.41 2.32
CA ALA A 33 15.38 -0.96 2.33
C ALA A 33 16.77 -0.98 1.70
N GLU A 34 17.75 -1.58 2.38
CA GLU A 34 19.14 -1.64 1.91
C GLU A 34 19.28 -2.43 0.60
N ASP A 35 18.38 -3.37 0.38
CA ASP A 35 18.28 -4.25 -0.78
C ASP A 35 17.01 -3.96 -1.61
N ALA A 36 16.60 -2.69 -1.68
CA ALA A 36 15.57 -2.25 -2.62
C ALA A 36 16.08 -2.40 -4.07
N PRO A 37 15.30 -2.98 -4.99
CA PRO A 37 15.64 -2.96 -6.42
C PRO A 37 15.74 -1.52 -6.95
N ASP A 38 16.62 -1.27 -7.92
CA ASP A 38 16.87 0.07 -8.47
C ASP A 38 15.63 0.72 -9.12
N TYR A 39 14.66 -0.10 -9.53
CA TYR A 39 13.39 0.35 -10.10
C TYR A 39 12.31 0.68 -9.05
N CYS A 40 12.62 0.52 -7.76
CA CYS A 40 11.74 0.87 -6.65
C CYS A 40 12.18 2.20 -6.03
N GLU A 41 11.31 3.21 -6.08
CA GLU A 41 11.60 4.52 -5.51
C GLU A 41 11.11 4.62 -4.06
N TYR A 42 11.99 5.10 -3.17
CA TYR A 42 11.68 5.26 -1.74
C TYR A 42 10.96 6.58 -1.44
N PHE A 43 9.88 6.49 -0.66
CA PHE A 43 9.19 7.63 -0.08
C PHE A 43 9.37 7.67 1.44
N ALA A 44 9.93 8.78 1.94
CA ALA A 44 10.09 9.02 3.37
C ALA A 44 8.74 9.34 4.04
N ASP A 45 7.89 10.11 3.37
CA ASP A 45 6.51 10.38 3.80
C ASP A 45 5.54 9.41 3.12
N VAL A 46 4.78 8.69 3.95
CA VAL A 46 3.77 7.75 3.46
C VAL A 46 2.59 8.46 2.82
N GLU A 47 2.19 9.65 3.29
CA GLU A 47 1.05 10.38 2.73
C GLU A 47 1.35 10.90 1.32
N GLU A 48 2.57 11.42 1.09
CA GLU A 48 3.04 11.81 -0.24
C GLU A 48 3.05 10.62 -1.23
N MET A 49 3.41 9.42 -0.74
CA MET A 49 3.35 8.20 -1.53
C MET A 49 1.90 7.81 -1.87
N LEU A 50 0.99 7.88 -0.89
CA LEU A 50 -0.42 7.50 -1.06
C LEU A 50 -1.11 8.37 -2.11
N HIS A 51 -0.84 9.67 -2.15
CA HIS A 51 -1.38 10.59 -3.15
C HIS A 51 -1.01 10.22 -4.60
N GLN A 52 0.08 9.47 -4.79
CA GLN A 52 0.56 9.03 -6.10
C GLN A 52 0.06 7.63 -6.48
N ALA A 53 -0.45 6.87 -5.51
CA ALA A 53 -0.80 5.46 -5.68
C ALA A 53 -2.09 5.26 -6.48
N ASP A 54 -2.00 4.46 -7.55
CA ASP A 54 -3.18 3.90 -8.23
C ASP A 54 -3.53 2.52 -7.63
N MET A 55 -2.53 1.85 -7.05
CA MET A 55 -2.70 0.63 -6.27
C MET A 55 -1.82 0.68 -5.02
N LEU A 56 -2.37 0.29 -3.86
CA LEU A 56 -1.65 0.14 -2.60
C LEU A 56 -1.56 -1.34 -2.21
N LEU A 57 -0.34 -1.88 -2.19
CA LEU A 57 -0.03 -3.18 -1.60
C LEU A 57 0.40 -3.02 -0.14
N VAL A 58 -0.32 -3.66 0.77
CA VAL A 58 -0.02 -3.63 2.21
C VAL A 58 0.71 -4.92 2.60
N GLY A 59 2.03 -4.83 2.78
CA GLY A 59 2.94 -5.94 3.08
C GLY A 59 3.65 -5.83 4.44
N VAL A 60 3.10 -5.08 5.40
CA VAL A 60 3.70 -4.90 6.72
C VAL A 60 3.32 -6.03 7.69
N PRO A 61 4.24 -6.47 8.58
CA PRO A 61 3.91 -7.47 9.60
C PRO A 61 2.89 -6.90 10.60
N LEU A 62 1.88 -7.70 10.96
CA LEU A 62 0.90 -7.31 11.98
C LEU A 62 1.58 -7.24 13.35
N ARG A 63 1.60 -6.03 13.92
CA ARG A 63 1.91 -5.74 15.33
C ARG A 63 0.71 -5.03 15.93
N LYS A 64 0.58 -4.99 17.27
CA LYS A 64 -0.52 -4.26 17.93
C LYS A 64 -0.61 -2.80 17.47
N GLU A 65 0.52 -2.15 17.25
CA GLU A 65 0.62 -0.77 16.73
C GLU A 65 0.15 -0.60 15.28
N MET A 66 0.02 -1.70 14.52
CA MET A 66 -0.35 -1.69 13.10
C MET A 66 -1.83 -2.02 12.90
N GLU A 67 -2.60 -2.25 13.96
CA GLU A 67 -4.05 -2.44 13.85
C GLU A 67 -4.72 -1.15 13.35
N LYS A 68 -5.55 -1.27 12.31
CA LYS A 68 -6.25 -0.16 11.64
C LYS A 68 -5.32 0.95 11.09
N LEU A 69 -4.04 0.63 10.83
CA LEU A 69 -3.07 1.57 10.25
C LEU A 69 -3.58 2.17 8.93
N VAL A 70 -4.13 1.33 8.05
CA VAL A 70 -4.82 1.80 6.84
C VAL A 70 -6.26 2.13 7.22
N GLY A 71 -6.40 3.29 7.86
CA GLY A 71 -7.68 3.87 8.27
C GLY A 71 -8.17 4.95 7.30
N GLU A 72 -9.22 5.67 7.70
CA GLU A 72 -9.91 6.64 6.83
C GLU A 72 -8.97 7.73 6.28
N LYS A 73 -8.04 8.23 7.10
CA LYS A 73 -7.07 9.24 6.65
C LYS A 73 -6.27 8.76 5.45
N TRP A 74 -5.72 7.56 5.52
CA TRP A 74 -4.86 7.01 4.46
C TRP A 74 -5.67 6.58 3.25
N ILE A 75 -6.85 6.02 3.47
CA ILE A 75 -7.75 5.66 2.37
C ILE A 75 -8.14 6.92 1.59
N ARG A 76 -8.45 8.04 2.27
CA ARG A 76 -8.78 9.31 1.62
C ARG A 76 -7.59 10.05 1.00
N ALA A 77 -6.36 9.69 1.39
CA ALA A 77 -5.15 10.21 0.75
C ALA A 77 -4.86 9.52 -0.59
N LEU A 78 -5.36 8.29 -0.78
CA LEU A 78 -5.25 7.60 -2.07
C LEU A 78 -6.01 8.36 -3.18
N LYS A 79 -5.61 8.11 -4.42
CA LYS A 79 -6.38 8.58 -5.57
C LYS A 79 -7.79 7.97 -5.55
N PRO A 80 -8.82 8.72 -5.96
CA PRO A 80 -10.14 8.16 -6.19
C PRO A 80 -10.08 6.97 -7.15
N GLY A 81 -10.68 5.85 -6.76
CA GLY A 81 -10.68 4.61 -7.52
C GLY A 81 -9.45 3.72 -7.28
N ALA A 82 -8.51 4.12 -6.42
CA ALA A 82 -7.33 3.30 -6.12
C ALA A 82 -7.70 1.93 -5.57
N ILE A 83 -6.89 0.93 -5.92
CA ILE A 83 -7.09 -0.46 -5.48
C ILE A 83 -6.23 -0.71 -4.23
N ILE A 84 -6.84 -1.21 -3.16
CA ILE A 84 -6.12 -1.62 -1.95
C ILE A 84 -6.03 -3.16 -1.91
N VAL A 85 -4.81 -3.68 -1.85
CA VAL A 85 -4.50 -5.11 -1.76
C VAL A 85 -3.83 -5.39 -0.43
N ASN A 86 -4.50 -6.15 0.45
CA ASN A 86 -3.92 -6.58 1.71
C ASN A 86 -3.35 -7.99 1.58
N VAL A 87 -2.02 -8.11 1.61
CA VAL A 87 -1.31 -9.41 1.68
C VAL A 87 -0.81 -9.70 3.09
N ALA A 88 -1.16 -8.85 4.06
CA ALA A 88 -0.88 -9.02 5.47
C ALA A 88 -2.10 -9.58 6.23
N ARG A 89 -1.96 -9.80 7.55
CA ARG A 89 -3.06 -10.30 8.38
C ARG A 89 -4.17 -9.22 8.50
N GLY A 90 -5.43 -9.64 8.43
CA GLY A 90 -6.60 -8.78 8.16
C GLY A 90 -6.88 -7.59 9.07
N LYS A 91 -6.21 -7.45 10.22
CA LYS A 91 -6.44 -6.33 11.17
C LYS A 91 -5.75 -5.01 10.82
N ILE A 92 -4.88 -5.00 9.80
CA ILE A 92 -4.13 -3.79 9.42
C ILE A 92 -5.01 -2.74 8.74
N ILE A 93 -6.09 -3.17 8.09
CA ILE A 93 -7.05 -2.28 7.45
C ILE A 93 -8.21 -2.01 8.40
N GLY A 94 -8.59 -0.74 8.55
CA GLY A 94 -9.78 -0.37 9.31
C GLY A 94 -11.05 -0.73 8.54
N GLU A 95 -11.75 -1.79 8.95
CA GLU A 95 -12.95 -2.29 8.26
C GLU A 95 -14.02 -1.21 8.07
N GLU A 96 -14.34 -0.42 9.09
CA GLU A 96 -15.31 0.67 8.99
C GLU A 96 -14.91 1.72 7.95
N ALA A 97 -13.62 2.07 7.89
CA ALA A 97 -13.11 3.04 6.93
C ALA A 97 -13.16 2.49 5.50
N MET A 98 -12.87 1.19 5.33
CA MET A 98 -12.98 0.50 4.05
C MET A 98 -14.44 0.42 3.58
N ILE A 99 -15.38 0.11 4.47
CA ILE A 99 -16.82 0.09 4.14
C ILE A 99 -17.26 1.45 3.63
N ARG A 100 -16.93 2.54 4.36
CA ARG A 100 -17.25 3.91 3.93
C ARG A 100 -16.67 4.23 2.55
N ALA A 101 -15.43 3.84 2.31
CA ALA A 101 -14.74 4.10 1.05
C ALA A 101 -15.25 3.26 -0.13
N LEU A 102 -15.92 2.12 0.14
CA LEU A 102 -16.62 1.33 -0.87
C LEU A 102 -17.99 1.94 -1.18
N GLU A 103 -18.71 2.40 -0.14
CA GLU A 103 -20.02 3.05 -0.27
C GLU A 103 -19.95 4.35 -1.09
N ASP A 104 -18.93 5.18 -0.86
CA ASP A 104 -18.72 6.42 -1.60
C ASP A 104 -17.92 6.24 -2.91
N ARG A 105 -17.59 4.98 -3.28
CA ARG A 105 -16.79 4.60 -4.47
C ARG A 105 -15.41 5.25 -4.53
N HIS A 106 -14.85 5.64 -3.39
CA HIS A 106 -13.53 6.21 -3.31
C HIS A 106 -12.42 5.17 -3.56
N SER A 107 -12.63 3.89 -3.25
CA SER A 107 -11.63 2.85 -3.51
C SER A 107 -12.25 1.49 -3.85
N HIS A 108 -11.45 0.60 -4.45
CA HIS A 108 -11.78 -0.81 -4.66
C HIS A 108 -10.92 -1.68 -3.74
N PHE A 109 -11.50 -2.74 -3.15
CA PHE A 109 -10.81 -3.62 -2.21
C PHE A 109 -10.82 -5.08 -2.68
N THR A 110 -9.65 -5.73 -2.65
CA THR A 110 -9.52 -7.16 -2.92
C THR A 110 -8.74 -7.84 -1.79
N ARG A 111 -9.23 -8.99 -1.34
CA ARG A 111 -8.65 -9.81 -0.28
C ARG A 111 -8.03 -11.06 -0.91
N THR A 112 -6.77 -11.34 -0.61
CA THR A 112 -6.02 -12.54 -1.07
C THR A 112 -5.47 -13.32 0.11
#